data_AF-A0A947C9G1-F1
#
_entry.id   AF-A0A947C9G1-F1
#
_cell.length_a   1.000
_cell.length_b   1.000
_cell.length_c   1.000
_cell.angle_alpha   90.00
_cell.angle_beta   90.00
_cell.angle_gamma   90.00
#
_symmetry.space_group_name_H-M   'P 1'
#
loop_
_entity.id
_entity.type
_entity.pdbx_description
1 polymer ?
#
loop_
_entity_poly.entity_id
_entity_poly.type
_entity_poly.pdbx_seq_one_letter_code
_entity_poly.pdbx_strand_id
1 'polypeptide(L)'
;MLDSLLRPQSIAVVGASRRAGSIGNGMLKHLVGSGFTGPVYPVNPTANSVNSVPSFPSIGALPTVPDLAVIVVPKNLVLGVVRECVETGVKGVVVITAGFREVGGDGVELE
;
A
#
# COMPACT_ATOMS: atom_id res chain seq x y z
N MET A 1 11.93 -6.81 -15.51
CA MET A 1 11.99 -7.31 -14.10
C MET A 1 11.72 -6.22 -13.07
N LEU A 2 12.04 -4.94 -13.33
CA LEU A 2 11.63 -3.80 -12.48
C LEU A 2 10.33 -3.09 -12.92
N ASP A 3 9.65 -3.60 -13.95
CA ASP A 3 8.52 -2.89 -14.57
C ASP A 3 7.36 -2.69 -13.58
N SER A 4 7.14 -3.63 -12.65
CA SER A 4 6.14 -3.48 -11.59
C SER A 4 6.42 -2.32 -10.62
N LEU A 5 7.68 -1.89 -10.47
CA LEU A 5 8.05 -0.74 -9.64
C LEU A 5 8.06 0.57 -10.44
N LEU A 6 8.54 0.52 -11.68
CA LEU A 6 8.79 1.71 -12.49
C LEU A 6 7.61 2.07 -13.41
N ARG A 7 6.78 1.09 -13.79
CA ARG A 7 5.66 1.21 -14.74
C ARG A 7 4.50 0.27 -14.36
N PRO A 8 4.01 0.28 -13.11
CA PRO A 8 2.87 -0.55 -12.71
C PRO A 8 1.64 -0.24 -13.56
N GLN A 9 0.86 -1.27 -13.92
CA GLN A 9 -0.44 -1.11 -14.57
C GLN A 9 -1.58 -1.06 -13.55
N SER A 10 -1.33 -1.49 -12.31
CA SER A 10 -2.26 -1.41 -11.18
C SER A 10 -1.53 -1.20 -9.86
N ILE A 11 -2.13 -0.45 -8.94
CA ILE A 11 -1.50 -0.08 -7.66
C ILE A 11 -2.48 -0.31 -6.51
N ALA A 12 -2.05 -1.03 -5.47
CA ALA A 12 -2.73 -1.04 -4.17
C ALA A 12 -2.08 -0.06 -3.20
N VAL A 13 -2.89 0.70 -2.46
CA VAL A 13 -2.43 1.61 -1.41
C VAL A 13 -2.86 1.05 -0.06
N VAL A 14 -1.96 0.34 0.61
CA VAL A 14 -2.22 -0.28 1.91
C VAL A 14 -2.00 0.71 3.04
N GLY A 15 -3.02 0.93 3.86
CA GLY A 15 -3.05 2.04 4.81
C GLY A 15 -3.67 3.30 4.22
N ALA A 16 -4.34 3.21 3.06
CA ALA A 16 -5.26 4.25 2.62
C ALA A 16 -6.29 4.54 3.72
N SER A 17 -6.60 5.80 3.99
CA SER A 17 -7.54 6.16 5.05
C SER A 17 -8.35 7.40 4.72
N ARG A 18 -9.49 7.58 5.38
CA ARG A 18 -10.31 8.80 5.30
C ARG A 18 -9.73 9.96 6.12
N ARG A 19 -8.71 9.70 6.96
CA ARG A 19 -8.11 10.73 7.81
C ARG A 19 -7.37 11.74 6.94
N ALA A 20 -7.87 12.97 6.92
CA ALA A 20 -7.21 14.09 6.29
C ALA A 20 -5.78 14.25 6.84
N GLY A 21 -4.83 14.53 5.96
CA GLY A 21 -3.41 14.66 6.31
C GLY A 21 -2.68 13.35 6.59
N SER A 22 -3.33 12.18 6.49
CA SER A 22 -2.59 10.91 6.50
C SER A 22 -1.86 10.68 5.19
N ILE A 23 -0.69 10.04 5.26
CA ILE A 23 0.14 9.72 4.08
C ILE A 23 -0.67 8.84 3.10
N GLY A 24 -1.36 7.81 3.59
CA GLY A 24 -2.19 6.94 2.73
C GLY A 24 -3.34 7.68 2.04
N ASN A 25 -3.97 8.67 2.70
CA ASN A 25 -4.98 9.52 2.04
C ASN A 25 -4.35 10.37 0.93
N GLY A 26 -3.18 10.96 1.20
CA GLY A 26 -2.43 11.75 0.23
C GLY A 26 -1.98 10.94 -0.98
N MET A 27 -1.43 9.74 -0.77
CA MET A 27 -1.02 8.85 -1.86
C MET A 27 -2.16 8.51 -2.80
N LEU A 28 -3.33 8.14 -2.26
CA LEU A 28 -4.50 7.87 -3.10
C LEU A 28 -4.93 9.10 -3.90
N LYS A 29 -4.96 10.28 -3.28
CA LYS A 29 -5.30 11.54 -3.98
C LYS A 29 -4.31 11.86 -5.09
N HIS A 30 -3.01 11.69 -4.83
CA HIS A 30 -1.99 11.96 -5.82
C HIS A 30 -2.10 11.01 -7.00
N LEU A 31 -2.19 9.69 -6.78
CA LEU A 31 -2.31 8.72 -7.87
C LEU A 31 -3.52 9.00 -8.76
N VAL A 32 -4.68 9.24 -8.15
CA VAL A 32 -5.92 9.53 -8.89
C VAL A 32 -5.85 10.90 -9.57
N GLY A 33 -5.26 11.91 -8.93
CA GLY A 33 -5.19 13.28 -9.44
C GLY A 33 -4.05 13.54 -10.44
N SER A 34 -2.99 12.73 -10.45
CA SER A 34 -1.79 12.93 -11.27
C SER A 34 -1.83 12.21 -12.62
N GLY A 35 -2.98 11.65 -13.01
CA GLY A 35 -3.17 11.02 -14.32
C GLY A 35 -2.69 9.57 -14.42
N PHE A 36 -2.57 8.84 -13.30
CA PHE A 36 -2.40 7.39 -13.38
C PHE A 36 -3.68 6.77 -13.95
N THR A 37 -3.55 6.04 -15.06
CA THR A 37 -4.70 5.51 -15.82
C THR A 37 -5.06 4.07 -15.46
N GLY A 38 -4.25 3.41 -14.65
CA GLY A 38 -4.49 2.05 -14.18
C GLY A 38 -5.44 1.99 -12.97
N PRO A 39 -5.92 0.80 -12.59
CA PRO A 39 -6.70 0.61 -11.37
C PRO A 39 -5.89 0.99 -10.12
N VAL A 40 -6.52 1.75 -9.22
CA VAL A 40 -5.99 2.06 -7.90
C VAL A 40 -6.89 1.45 -6.85
N TYR A 41 -6.32 0.60 -5.99
CA TYR A 41 -7.04 -0.12 -4.95
C TYR A 41 -6.67 0.40 -3.55
N PRO A 42 -7.52 1.22 -2.91
CA PRO A 42 -7.36 1.53 -1.49
C PRO A 42 -7.54 0.26 -0.65
N VAL A 43 -6.63 0.02 0.28
CA VAL A 43 -6.75 -1.08 1.25
C VAL A 43 -6.82 -0.51 2.68
N ASN A 44 -7.96 -0.75 3.33
CA ASN A 44 -8.28 -0.35 4.68
C ASN A 44 -9.24 -1.38 5.32
N PRO A 45 -8.92 -1.96 6.49
CA PRO A 45 -9.76 -2.99 7.13
C PRO A 45 -11.18 -2.55 7.52
N THR A 46 -11.42 -1.25 7.67
CA THR A 46 -12.67 -0.71 8.25
C THR A 46 -13.41 0.27 7.35
N ALA A 47 -12.74 0.83 6.35
CA ALA A 47 -13.35 1.79 5.44
C ALA A 47 -13.87 1.07 4.19
N ASN A 48 -15.18 1.20 3.92
CA ASN A 48 -15.80 0.71 2.70
C ASN A 48 -15.40 1.56 1.46
N SER A 49 -15.00 2.81 1.68
CA SER A 49 -14.47 3.70 0.64
C SER A 49 -13.48 4.73 1.20
N VAL A 50 -12.56 5.17 0.35
CA VAL A 50 -11.62 6.26 0.64
C VAL A 50 -11.60 7.20 -0.55
N ASN A 51 -11.86 8.49 -0.33
CA ASN A 51 -11.97 9.51 -1.40
C ASN A 51 -12.92 9.09 -2.54
N SER A 52 -14.08 8.52 -2.19
CA SER A 52 -15.10 8.00 -3.12
C SER A 52 -14.66 6.80 -3.98
N VAL A 53 -13.48 6.24 -3.74
CA VAL A 53 -13.02 4.98 -4.36
C VAL A 53 -13.37 3.82 -3.43
N PRO A 54 -13.97 2.71 -3.94
CA PRO A 54 -14.19 1.49 -3.15
C PRO A 54 -12.90 1.02 -2.51
N SER A 55 -12.97 0.64 -1.23
CA SER A 55 -11.82 0.20 -0.44
C SER A 55 -12.00 -1.24 -0.01
N PHE A 56 -10.90 -1.96 0.09
CA PHE A 56 -10.88 -3.39 0.39
C PHE A 56 -10.22 -3.64 1.74
N PRO A 57 -10.62 -4.69 2.48
CA PRO A 57 -10.11 -4.92 3.82
C PRO A 57 -8.65 -5.41 3.85
N SER A 58 -8.19 -6.08 2.78
CA SER A 58 -6.84 -6.64 2.67
C SER A 58 -6.42 -6.79 1.20
N ILE A 59 -5.17 -7.16 0.92
CA ILE A 59 -4.68 -7.42 -0.45
C ILE A 59 -5.37 -8.65 -1.04
N GLY A 60 -5.58 -9.70 -0.25
CA GLY A 60 -6.27 -10.93 -0.69
C GLY A 60 -7.75 -10.73 -1.04
N ALA A 61 -8.35 -9.61 -0.63
CA ALA A 61 -9.73 -9.26 -0.97
C ALA A 61 -9.86 -8.46 -2.28
N LEU A 62 -8.74 -8.14 -2.94
CA LEU A 62 -8.76 -7.38 -4.19
C LEU A 62 -9.33 -8.21 -5.35
N PRO A 63 -10.03 -7.58 -6.31
CA PRO A 63 -10.59 -8.28 -7.46
C PRO A 63 -9.52 -8.81 -8.41
N THR A 64 -8.34 -8.19 -8.40
CA THR A 64 -7.17 -8.57 -9.20
C THR A 64 -5.92 -8.34 -8.38
N VAL A 65 -4.91 -9.20 -8.55
CA VAL A 65 -3.59 -9.01 -7.95
C VAL A 65 -2.95 -7.73 -8.52
N PRO A 66 -2.58 -6.74 -7.68
CA PRO A 66 -1.95 -5.52 -8.16
C PRO A 66 -0.49 -5.77 -8.58
N ASP A 67 0.01 -4.97 -9.51
CA ASP A 67 1.44 -5.01 -9.87
C ASP A 67 2.32 -4.47 -8.74
N LEU A 68 1.83 -3.41 -8.07
CA LEU A 68 2.54 -2.69 -7.01
C LEU A 68 1.67 -2.52 -5.77
N ALA A 69 2.21 -2.85 -4.60
CA ALA A 69 1.66 -2.45 -3.31
C ALA A 69 2.49 -1.33 -2.68
N VAL A 70 1.85 -0.19 -2.41
CA VAL A 70 2.41 0.90 -1.61
C VAL A 70 1.93 0.75 -0.18
N ILE A 71 2.84 0.47 0.74
CA ILE A 71 2.55 0.14 2.14
C ILE A 71 2.82 1.36 3.03
N VAL A 72 1.77 1.80 3.72
CA VAL A 72 1.72 2.99 4.57
C VAL A 72 0.99 2.69 5.88
N VAL A 73 1.35 1.58 6.53
CA VAL A 73 0.76 1.11 7.80
C VAL A 73 1.74 1.26 8.96
N PRO A 74 1.31 1.22 10.23
CA PRO A 74 2.21 1.14 11.38
C PRO A 74 3.28 0.06 11.24
N LYS A 75 4.50 0.32 11.75
CA LYS A 75 5.68 -0.56 11.61
C LYS A 75 5.39 -2.03 11.94
N ASN A 76 4.69 -2.28 13.04
CA ASN A 76 4.36 -3.63 13.51
C ASN A 76 3.44 -4.43 12.56
N LEU A 77 2.81 -3.77 11.59
CA LEU A 77 1.95 -4.41 10.60
C LEU A 77 2.66 -4.64 9.25
N VAL A 78 3.80 -4.00 9.01
CA VAL A 78 4.46 -4.02 7.69
C VAL A 78 4.81 -5.44 7.26
N LEU A 79 5.45 -6.24 8.12
CA LEU A 79 5.82 -7.63 7.76
C LEU A 79 4.60 -8.49 7.43
N GLY A 80 3.48 -8.31 8.13
CA GLY A 80 2.24 -9.02 7.83
C GLY A 80 1.71 -8.68 6.43
N VAL A 81 1.69 -7.39 6.09
CA VAL A 81 1.26 -6.93 4.76
C VAL A 81 2.21 -7.41 3.67
N VAL A 82 3.52 -7.37 3.90
CA VAL A 82 4.52 -7.87 2.93
C VAL A 82 4.32 -9.37 2.69
N ARG A 83 4.09 -10.17 3.73
CA ARG A 83 3.77 -11.60 3.57
C ARG A 83 2.50 -11.81 2.76
N GLU A 84 1.44 -11.06 3.05
CA GLU A 84 0.20 -11.13 2.26
C GLU A 84 0.45 -10.76 0.79
N CYS A 85 1.29 -9.76 0.51
CA CYS A 85 1.69 -9.41 -0.86
C CYS A 85 2.41 -10.58 -1.57
N VAL A 86 3.30 -11.29 -0.87
CA VAL A 86 4.00 -12.46 -1.42
C VAL A 86 3.02 -13.61 -1.69
N GLU A 87 2.13 -13.91 -0.74
CA GLU A 87 1.14 -15.00 -0.85
C GLU A 87 0.15 -14.77 -1.99
N THR A 88 -0.22 -13.52 -2.23
CA THR A 88 -1.13 -13.13 -3.32
C THR A 88 -0.44 -12.92 -4.67
N GLY A 89 0.90 -12.93 -4.70
CA GLY A 89 1.69 -12.84 -5.93
C GLY A 89 1.96 -11.41 -6.42
N VAL A 90 1.86 -10.41 -5.56
CA VAL A 90 2.25 -9.02 -5.86
C VAL A 90 3.75 -8.97 -6.17
N LYS A 91 4.11 -8.34 -7.29
CA LYS A 91 5.49 -8.36 -7.81
C LYS A 91 6.35 -7.17 -7.37
N GLY A 92 5.72 -6.05 -7.03
CA GLY A 92 6.40 -4.84 -6.53
C GLY A 92 5.84 -4.42 -5.19
N VAL A 93 6.72 -4.07 -4.25
CA VAL A 93 6.33 -3.53 -2.94
C VAL A 93 7.18 -2.29 -2.65
N VAL A 94 6.54 -1.20 -2.23
CA VAL A 94 7.17 0.03 -1.74
C VAL A 94 6.66 0.31 -0.34
N VAL A 95 7.57 0.29 0.65
CA VAL A 95 7.24 0.62 2.04
C VAL A 95 7.60 2.07 2.30
N ILE A 96 6.61 2.90 2.65
CA ILE A 96 6.81 4.32 3.00
C ILE A 96 6.93 4.51 4.52
N THR A 97 6.44 3.56 5.30
CA THR A 97 6.44 3.63 6.77
C THR A 97 7.84 3.91 7.33
N ALA A 98 7.99 5.02 8.04
CA ALA A 98 9.21 5.37 8.77
C ALA A 98 9.30 4.63 10.12
N GLY A 99 10.48 4.63 10.75
CA GLY A 99 10.69 4.01 12.07
C GLY A 99 11.39 2.65 12.08
N PHE A 100 12.03 2.27 10.98
CA PHE A 100 12.94 1.11 10.89
C PHE A 100 14.30 1.45 11.53
N ARG A 101 15.41 1.48 10.78
CA ARG A 101 16.76 1.67 11.33
C ARG A 101 17.07 3.10 11.79
N GLU A 102 16.25 4.07 11.39
CA GLU A 102 16.49 5.50 11.56
C GLU A 102 16.31 5.99 13.00
N VAL A 103 15.79 5.14 13.90
CA VAL A 103 15.50 5.48 15.30
C VAL A 103 16.44 4.78 16.29
N GLY A 104 17.23 3.78 15.86
CA GLY A 104 18.02 2.93 16.75
C GLY A 104 17.16 2.00 17.63
N GLY A 105 17.70 0.85 18.05
CA GLY A 105 16.97 -0.21 18.79
C GLY A 105 16.47 -1.36 17.90
N ASP A 106 15.36 -2.00 18.27
CA ASP A 106 14.72 -3.20 17.65
C ASP A 106 14.48 -3.16 16.12
N GLY A 107 14.88 -2.08 15.44
CA GLY A 107 14.96 -1.99 13.98
C GLY A 107 16.11 -2.79 13.34
N VAL A 108 16.91 -3.52 14.12
CA VAL A 108 17.99 -4.40 13.63
C VAL A 108 17.51 -5.83 13.39
N GLU A 109 16.41 -6.28 14.03
CA GLU A 109 15.92 -7.67 13.97
C GLU A 109 14.83 -7.93 12.92
N LEU A 110 14.38 -6.90 12.20
CA LEU A 110 13.26 -6.97 11.25
C LEU A 110 13.69 -6.91 9.76
N GLU A 111 14.99 -7.02 9.48
CA GLU A 111 15.54 -7.28 8.14
C GLU A 111 15.91 -8.76 7.96
#